data_AF-A0A2S5MRD6-F1
#
_entry.id   AF-A0A2S5MRD6-F1
#
_cell.length_a   1.000
_cell.length_b   1.000
_cell.length_c   1.000
_cell.angle_alpha   90.00
_cell.angle_beta   90.00
_cell.angle_gamma   90.00
#
_symmetry.space_group_name_H-M   'P 1'
#
loop_
_entity.id
_entity.type
_entity.pdbx_description
1 polymer ?
#
loop_
_entity_poly.entity_id
_entity_poly.type
_entity_poly.pdbx_seq_one_letter_code
_entity_poly.pdbx_strand_id
1 'polypeptide(L)'
;MTPPAATGEVPEPDGYRTDGYRMPVPRTLKGAVVIDADKAEQLLKNNAAVFLDVYPRAPKPPNLPAGTVWRDPPHASIAGTHWLPNVGYGVLSPEFETYFKSRLEKLTANDPSKPVVFFCLKDCWMSWNAAKRAIAWGYTAVHWFPDGTDGWQAIGNDLTPATPVP
;
A
#
# COMPACT_ATOMS: atom_id res chain seq x y z
N MET A 1 -39.95 5.57 11.08
CA MET A 1 -39.38 5.64 9.71
C MET A 1 -37.91 5.98 9.87
N THR A 2 -37.05 4.98 9.74
CA THR A 2 -35.59 5.15 9.79
C THR A 2 -35.14 5.80 8.49
N PRO A 3 -34.39 6.93 8.51
CA PRO A 3 -33.89 7.50 7.27
C PRO A 3 -32.90 6.53 6.59
N PRO A 4 -32.89 6.46 5.25
CA PRO A 4 -31.98 5.59 4.51
C PRO A 4 -30.53 6.02 4.77
N ALA A 5 -29.65 5.05 4.97
CA ALA A 5 -28.22 5.28 5.04
C ALA A 5 -27.76 5.93 3.74
N ALA A 6 -27.24 7.15 3.81
CA ALA A 6 -26.54 7.75 2.69
C ALA A 6 -25.38 6.82 2.34
N THR A 7 -25.41 6.25 1.14
CA THR A 7 -24.24 5.64 0.48
C THR A 7 -23.26 6.77 0.11
N GLY A 8 -22.68 7.39 1.15
CA GLY A 8 -21.78 8.51 1.04
C GLY A 8 -20.42 8.02 0.56
N GLU A 9 -19.99 8.52 -0.59
CA GLU A 9 -18.63 8.37 -1.07
C GLU A 9 -17.66 8.90 -0.01
N VAL A 10 -16.63 8.11 0.35
CA VAL A 10 -15.64 8.51 1.35
C VAL A 10 -14.81 9.65 0.73
N PRO A 11 -14.82 10.87 1.32
CA PRO A 11 -14.08 11.99 0.76
C PRO A 11 -12.57 11.79 0.91
N GLU A 12 -11.80 12.29 -0.04
CA GLU A 12 -10.35 12.40 0.10
C GLU A 12 -10.01 13.42 1.20
N PRO A 13 -9.30 13.03 2.27
CA PRO A 13 -8.86 13.98 3.28
C PRO A 13 -7.72 14.86 2.74
N ASP A 14 -7.61 16.09 3.25
CA ASP A 14 -6.50 17.00 2.93
C ASP A 14 -5.15 16.44 3.41
N GLY A 15 -5.14 15.80 4.58
CA GLY A 15 -3.98 15.15 5.17
C GLY A 15 -3.87 13.66 4.86
N TYR A 16 -3.12 12.95 5.70
CA TYR A 16 -3.08 11.49 5.71
C TYR A 16 -4.07 10.93 6.72
N ARG A 17 -4.61 9.74 6.46
CA ARG A 17 -5.44 9.02 7.43
C ARG A 17 -4.56 8.53 8.58
N THR A 18 -4.94 8.83 9.83
CA THR A 18 -4.14 8.49 11.02
C THR A 18 -4.70 7.34 11.85
N ASP A 19 -5.95 6.95 11.63
CA ASP A 19 -6.65 5.87 12.34
C ASP A 19 -7.52 5.03 11.37
N GLY A 20 -8.17 3.98 11.89
CA GLY A 20 -9.18 3.25 11.12
C GLY A 20 -8.65 2.73 9.77
N TYR A 21 -7.43 2.19 9.74
CA TYR A 21 -6.75 1.85 8.47
C TYR A 21 -7.46 0.76 7.65
N ARG A 22 -8.34 -0.03 8.28
CA ARG A 22 -9.20 -1.07 7.67
C ARG A 22 -10.65 -0.59 7.60
N MET A 23 -10.89 0.46 6.82
CA MET A 23 -12.19 1.11 6.63
C MET A 23 -12.34 1.47 5.14
N PRO A 24 -13.57 1.69 4.64
CA PRO A 24 -13.79 2.16 3.28
C PRO A 24 -12.89 3.35 2.93
N VAL A 25 -12.24 3.26 1.77
CA VAL A 25 -11.32 4.27 1.23
C VAL A 25 -12.03 5.12 0.17
N PRO A 26 -11.53 6.33 -0.15
CA PRO A 26 -12.02 7.10 -1.28
C PRO A 26 -11.89 6.30 -2.57
N ARG A 27 -12.78 6.55 -3.52
CA ARG A 27 -12.68 5.93 -4.86
C ARG A 27 -11.63 6.59 -5.75
N THR A 28 -11.05 7.68 -5.27
CA THR A 28 -10.10 8.52 -5.98
C THR A 28 -8.87 8.82 -5.12
N LEU A 29 -7.80 9.20 -5.79
CA LEU A 29 -6.61 9.77 -5.16
C LEU A 29 -6.09 10.86 -6.09
N LYS A 30 -6.24 12.12 -5.70
CA LYS A 30 -5.76 13.25 -6.51
C LYS A 30 -4.25 13.12 -6.77
N GLY A 31 -3.89 13.07 -8.05
CA GLY A 31 -2.49 12.94 -8.49
C GLY A 31 -2.03 11.50 -8.77
N ALA A 32 -2.88 10.49 -8.56
CA ALA A 32 -2.64 9.14 -9.06
C ALA A 32 -3.69 8.72 -10.08
N VAL A 33 -3.34 7.66 -10.81
CA VAL A 33 -4.27 6.86 -11.58
C VAL A 33 -4.75 5.70 -10.72
N VAL A 34 -6.05 5.67 -10.41
CA VAL A 34 -6.67 4.52 -9.74
C VAL A 34 -6.82 3.39 -10.77
N ILE A 35 -6.37 2.18 -10.42
CA ILE A 35 -6.40 1.02 -11.30
C ILE A 35 -7.13 -0.16 -10.64
N ASP A 36 -7.72 -1.03 -11.45
CA ASP A 36 -8.34 -2.29 -11.02
C ASP A 36 -7.36 -3.47 -11.11
N ALA A 37 -7.86 -4.67 -10.79
CA ALA A 37 -7.08 -5.89 -10.80
C ALA A 37 -6.58 -6.29 -12.20
N ASP A 38 -7.41 -6.12 -13.23
CA ASP A 38 -7.04 -6.42 -14.63
C ASP A 38 -5.90 -5.50 -15.10
N LYS A 39 -5.99 -4.20 -14.80
CA LYS A 39 -4.94 -3.25 -15.15
C LYS A 39 -3.67 -3.49 -14.33
N ALA A 40 -3.78 -3.79 -13.04
CA ALA A 40 -2.66 -4.18 -12.21
C ALA A 40 -1.94 -5.42 -12.77
N GLU A 41 -2.69 -6.43 -13.21
CA GLU A 41 -2.13 -7.64 -13.81
C GLU A 41 -1.38 -7.33 -15.11
N GLN A 42 -1.96 -6.52 -15.99
CA GLN A 42 -1.29 -6.09 -17.23
C GLN A 42 0.01 -5.33 -16.96
N LEU A 43 0.01 -4.40 -16.01
CA LEU A 43 1.20 -3.62 -15.66
C LEU A 43 2.31 -4.52 -15.10
N LEU A 44 1.94 -5.49 -14.26
CA LEU A 44 2.89 -6.43 -13.67
C LEU A 44 3.46 -7.39 -14.72
N LYS A 45 2.62 -8.03 -15.54
CA LYS A 45 3.04 -8.98 -16.59
C LYS A 45 3.99 -8.33 -17.61
N ASN A 46 3.77 -7.06 -17.91
CA ASN A 46 4.59 -6.30 -18.85
C ASN A 46 5.83 -5.67 -18.20
N ASN A 47 6.03 -5.86 -16.89
CA ASN A 47 7.09 -5.19 -16.11
C ASN A 47 7.09 -3.67 -16.31
N ALA A 48 5.89 -3.08 -16.44
CA ALA A 48 5.69 -1.68 -16.81
C ALA A 48 5.65 -0.73 -15.60
N ALA A 49 5.62 -1.27 -14.38
CA ALA A 49 5.61 -0.50 -13.14
C ALA A 49 6.31 -1.25 -12.01
N VAL A 50 6.82 -0.50 -11.03
CA VAL A 50 7.26 -1.03 -9.74
C VAL A 50 6.05 -1.23 -8.85
N PHE A 51 5.88 -2.41 -8.27
CA PHE A 51 4.77 -2.71 -7.37
C PHE A 51 5.21 -2.70 -5.91
N LEU A 52 4.54 -1.88 -5.11
CA LEU A 52 4.79 -1.72 -3.68
C LEU A 52 3.59 -2.20 -2.87
N ASP A 53 3.78 -3.32 -2.19
CA ASP A 53 2.89 -3.78 -1.13
C ASP A 53 3.22 -3.02 0.14
N VAL A 54 2.25 -2.32 0.71
CA VAL A 54 2.43 -1.55 1.94
C VAL A 54 1.63 -2.10 3.12
N TYR A 55 1.27 -3.39 3.06
CA TYR A 55 0.59 -4.09 4.15
C TYR A 55 1.36 -3.93 5.48
N PRO A 56 0.71 -3.54 6.58
CA PRO A 56 1.40 -3.33 7.84
C PRO A 56 1.96 -4.62 8.41
N ARG A 57 3.10 -4.51 9.07
CA ARG A 57 3.64 -5.56 9.92
C ARG A 57 3.54 -5.13 11.37
N ALA A 58 2.86 -5.94 12.17
CA ALA A 58 2.75 -5.71 13.61
C ALA A 58 4.16 -5.63 14.24
N PRO A 59 4.44 -4.60 15.05
CA PRO A 59 5.73 -4.49 15.72
C PRO A 59 5.89 -5.62 16.73
N LYS A 60 7.13 -6.06 16.92
CA LYS A 60 7.47 -7.00 17.99
C LYS A 60 7.04 -6.39 19.34
N PRO A 61 6.26 -7.10 20.18
CA PRO A 61 5.86 -6.60 21.48
C PRO A 61 7.10 -6.24 22.33
N PRO A 62 7.13 -5.05 22.96
CA PRO A 62 8.29 -4.62 23.75
C PRO A 62 8.50 -5.48 24.99
N ASN A 63 7.42 -6.06 25.55
CA ASN A 63 7.43 -6.84 26.79
C ASN A 63 7.43 -8.35 26.53
N LEU A 64 8.10 -8.81 25.46
CA LEU A 64 8.19 -10.23 25.16
C LEU A 64 9.03 -10.94 26.25
N PRO A 65 8.52 -12.00 26.92
CA PRO A 65 9.29 -12.70 27.95
C PRO A 65 10.63 -13.21 27.40
N ALA A 66 11.70 -13.10 28.19
CA ALA A 66 13.01 -13.60 27.83
C ALA A 66 12.94 -15.08 27.39
N GLY A 67 13.49 -15.39 26.21
CA GLY A 67 13.44 -16.73 25.62
C GLY A 67 12.23 -17.00 24.71
N THR A 68 11.26 -16.08 24.61
CA THR A 68 10.15 -16.21 23.66
C THR A 68 10.63 -15.88 22.25
N VAL A 69 10.50 -16.83 21.33
CA VAL A 69 10.75 -16.59 19.90
C VAL A 69 9.54 -15.90 19.31
N TRP A 70 9.67 -14.60 19.00
CA TRP A 70 8.69 -13.90 18.18
C TRP A 70 8.81 -14.37 16.74
N ARG A 71 7.73 -14.94 16.20
CA ARG A 71 7.62 -15.24 14.78
C ARG A 71 6.69 -14.23 14.17
N ASP A 72 7.18 -13.55 13.14
CA ASP A 72 6.34 -12.64 12.40
C ASP A 72 5.20 -13.40 11.71
N PRO A 73 3.98 -12.85 11.73
CA PRO A 73 2.90 -13.40 10.92
C PRO A 73 3.35 -13.50 9.46
N PRO A 74 3.11 -14.65 8.80
CA PRO A 74 3.39 -14.77 7.38
C PRO A 74 2.53 -13.78 6.61
N HIS A 75 3.12 -13.16 5.60
CA HIS A 75 2.42 -12.29 4.66
C HIS A 75 2.49 -12.90 3.27
N ALA A 76 1.37 -12.91 2.55
CA ALA A 76 1.30 -13.36 1.17
C ALA A 76 0.96 -12.16 0.29
N SER A 77 1.68 -12.02 -0.81
CA SER A 77 1.54 -10.90 -1.73
C SER A 77 1.65 -11.35 -3.18
N ILE A 78 1.44 -10.41 -4.09
CA ILE A 78 1.56 -10.63 -5.53
C ILE A 78 3.03 -10.92 -5.86
N ALA A 79 3.29 -11.96 -6.66
CA ALA A 79 4.64 -12.33 -7.06
C ALA A 79 5.34 -11.20 -7.83
N GLY A 80 6.64 -10.98 -7.56
CA GLY A 80 7.42 -9.93 -8.22
C GLY A 80 7.22 -8.52 -7.65
N THR A 81 6.54 -8.39 -6.52
CA THR A 81 6.32 -7.10 -5.84
C THR A 81 7.26 -6.90 -4.65
N HIS A 82 7.35 -5.66 -4.16
CA HIS A 82 8.20 -5.29 -3.02
C HIS A 82 7.33 -4.96 -1.80
N TRP A 83 7.50 -5.72 -0.72
CA TRP A 83 6.80 -5.44 0.54
C TRP A 83 7.57 -4.43 1.39
N LEU A 84 7.00 -3.23 1.53
CA LEU A 84 7.47 -2.13 2.36
C LEU A 84 6.49 -1.92 3.53
N PRO A 85 6.58 -2.70 4.61
CA PRO A 85 5.61 -2.60 5.70
C PRO A 85 5.67 -1.24 6.38
N ASN A 86 4.52 -0.81 6.92
CA ASN A 86 4.38 0.35 7.81
C ASN A 86 4.64 1.73 7.18
N VAL A 87 5.02 1.80 5.89
CA VAL A 87 5.20 3.09 5.18
C VAL A 87 3.88 3.82 4.87
N GLY A 88 2.75 3.14 5.08
CA GLY A 88 1.41 3.70 4.89
C GLY A 88 0.77 4.31 6.15
N TYR A 89 1.45 4.35 7.29
CA TYR A 89 0.92 5.07 8.47
C TYR A 89 0.72 6.56 8.16
N GLY A 90 -0.29 7.17 8.78
CA GLY A 90 -0.60 8.59 8.57
C GLY A 90 0.53 9.51 9.03
N VAL A 91 1.11 9.19 10.19
CA VAL A 91 2.34 9.80 10.71
C VAL A 91 3.44 8.76 10.60
N LEU A 92 4.46 9.04 9.79
CA LEU A 92 5.66 8.22 9.72
C LEU A 92 6.68 8.70 10.74
N SER A 93 7.37 7.76 11.38
CA SER A 93 8.58 8.09 12.10
C SER A 93 9.67 8.50 11.10
N PRO A 94 10.68 9.28 11.51
CA PRO A 94 11.79 9.65 10.63
C PRO A 94 12.46 8.44 9.98
N GLU A 95 12.58 7.33 10.71
CA GLU A 95 13.19 6.10 10.20
C GLU A 95 12.37 5.48 9.06
N PHE A 96 11.04 5.39 9.21
CA PHE A 96 10.17 4.86 8.16
C PHE A 96 10.04 5.81 6.98
N GLU A 97 10.12 7.12 7.20
CA GLU A 97 10.17 8.10 6.11
C GLU A 97 11.45 7.96 5.28
N THR A 98 12.63 7.92 5.93
CA THR A 98 13.91 7.70 5.26
C THR A 98 13.95 6.36 4.54
N TYR A 99 13.48 5.30 5.20
CA TYR A 99 13.35 3.97 4.60
C TYR A 99 12.48 4.03 3.33
N PHE A 100 11.28 4.61 3.41
CA PHE A 100 10.38 4.65 2.27
C PHE A 100 10.95 5.46 1.10
N LYS A 101 11.52 6.65 1.35
CA LYS A 101 12.20 7.46 0.32
C LYS A 101 13.33 6.68 -0.35
N SER A 102 14.24 6.10 0.43
CA SER A 102 15.37 5.36 -0.11
C SER A 102 14.95 4.15 -0.96
N ARG A 103 13.83 3.49 -0.58
CA ARG A 103 13.29 2.36 -1.32
C ARG A 103 12.63 2.81 -2.62
N LEU A 104 11.88 3.91 -2.60
CA LEU A 104 11.35 4.50 -3.82
C LEU A 104 12.48 4.87 -4.77
N GLU A 105 13.45 5.66 -4.33
CA GLU A 105 14.60 6.06 -5.15
C GLU A 105 15.33 4.84 -5.72
N LYS A 106 15.61 3.82 -4.91
CA LYS A 106 16.30 2.63 -5.40
C LYS A 106 15.50 1.85 -6.43
N LEU A 107 14.20 1.63 -6.19
CA LEU A 107 13.36 0.82 -7.06
C LEU A 107 12.98 1.55 -8.35
N THR A 108 12.88 2.88 -8.29
CA THR A 108 12.65 3.71 -9.47
C THR A 108 13.93 4.12 -10.17
N ALA A 109 15.11 3.71 -9.68
CA ALA A 109 16.41 4.23 -10.14
C ALA A 109 16.49 5.77 -10.09
N ASN A 110 15.84 6.34 -9.08
CA ASN A 110 15.72 7.77 -8.80
C ASN A 110 15.00 8.55 -9.90
N ASP A 111 14.20 7.88 -10.72
CA ASP A 111 13.35 8.49 -11.74
C ASP A 111 11.91 8.67 -11.20
N PRO A 112 11.47 9.90 -10.88
CA PRO A 112 10.12 10.15 -10.38
C PRO A 112 9.01 9.93 -11.43
N SER A 113 9.38 9.80 -12.72
CA SER A 113 8.46 9.50 -13.81
C SER A 113 8.24 8.00 -14.04
N LYS A 114 9.06 7.15 -13.40
CA LYS A 114 8.90 5.70 -13.51
C LYS A 114 7.59 5.26 -12.81
N PRO A 115 6.72 4.49 -13.48
CA PRO A 115 5.45 4.09 -12.88
C PRO A 115 5.60 3.28 -11.61
N VAL A 116 4.85 3.63 -10.57
CA VAL A 116 4.81 2.93 -9.29
C VAL A 116 3.36 2.63 -8.90
N VAL A 117 3.07 1.37 -8.62
CA VAL A 117 1.76 0.90 -8.14
C VAL A 117 1.83 0.66 -6.64
N PHE A 118 0.95 1.31 -5.89
CA PHE A 118 0.78 1.08 -4.45
C PHE A 118 -0.45 0.22 -4.18
N PHE A 119 -0.31 -0.79 -3.33
CA PHE A 119 -1.42 -1.67 -2.94
C PHE A 119 -1.25 -2.23 -1.53
N CYS A 120 -2.33 -2.82 -1.01
CA CYS A 120 -2.41 -3.47 0.29
C CYS A 120 -3.49 -4.58 0.19
N LEU A 121 -4.49 -4.55 1.08
CA LEU A 121 -5.77 -5.23 0.95
C LEU A 121 -6.84 -4.23 0.47
N LYS A 122 -8.02 -4.72 0.09
CA LYS A 122 -9.20 -3.87 -0.12
C LYS A 122 -9.55 -3.11 1.16
N ASP A 123 -10.04 -1.87 1.05
CA ASP A 123 -10.36 -1.01 2.20
C ASP A 123 -9.15 -0.76 3.12
N CYS A 124 -7.97 -0.57 2.53
CA CYS A 124 -6.72 -0.31 3.24
C CYS A 124 -6.20 1.12 3.00
N TRP A 125 -6.40 2.00 3.98
CA TRP A 125 -5.89 3.38 3.95
C TRP A 125 -4.37 3.49 3.89
N MET A 126 -3.63 2.43 4.25
CA MET A 126 -2.16 2.47 4.18
C MET A 126 -1.66 2.61 2.75
N SER A 127 -2.31 1.93 1.78
CA SER A 127 -1.97 2.07 0.37
C SER A 127 -2.29 3.46 -0.17
N TRP A 128 -3.44 4.02 0.23
CA TRP A 128 -3.84 5.39 -0.12
C TRP A 128 -2.84 6.42 0.42
N ASN A 129 -2.46 6.31 1.70
CA ASN A 129 -1.49 7.19 2.32
C ASN A 129 -0.11 7.11 1.67
N ALA A 130 0.37 5.88 1.38
CA ALA A 130 1.66 5.68 0.74
C ALA A 130 1.70 6.30 -0.67
N ALA A 131 0.65 6.09 -1.47
CA ALA A 131 0.51 6.68 -2.79
C ALA A 131 0.47 8.22 -2.72
N LYS A 132 -0.36 8.79 -1.83
CA LYS A 132 -0.43 10.24 -1.60
C LYS A 132 0.94 10.82 -1.25
N ARG A 133 1.70 10.10 -0.42
CA ARG A 133 3.01 10.54 0.04
C ARG A 133 4.04 10.52 -1.09
N ALA A 134 4.03 9.51 -1.94
CA ALA A 134 4.87 9.49 -3.14
C ALA A 134 4.58 10.68 -4.07
N ILE A 135 3.30 11.01 -4.29
CA ILE A 135 2.89 12.20 -5.05
C ILE A 135 3.44 13.48 -4.40
N ALA A 136 3.29 13.62 -3.07
CA ALA A 136 3.81 14.77 -2.34
C ALA A 136 5.35 14.90 -2.42
N TRP A 137 6.06 13.80 -2.67
CA TRP A 137 7.51 13.78 -2.89
C TRP A 137 7.91 13.94 -4.36
N GLY A 138 6.96 14.19 -5.27
CA GLY A 138 7.23 14.53 -6.67
C GLY A 138 7.19 13.36 -7.64
N TYR A 139 6.77 12.16 -7.22
CA TYR A 139 6.49 11.07 -8.15
C TYR A 139 5.28 11.41 -9.01
N THR A 140 5.42 11.32 -10.33
CA THR A 140 4.41 11.80 -11.30
C THR A 140 3.62 10.67 -11.95
N ALA A 141 4.14 9.44 -11.93
CA ALA A 141 3.49 8.25 -12.48
C ALA A 141 3.00 7.30 -11.36
N VAL A 142 2.22 7.85 -10.43
CA VAL A 142 1.68 7.08 -9.30
C VAL A 142 0.38 6.39 -9.73
N HIS A 143 0.33 5.08 -9.53
CA HIS A 143 -0.85 4.25 -9.66
C HIS A 143 -1.25 3.74 -8.28
N TRP A 144 -2.55 3.71 -8.01
CA TRP A 144 -3.08 3.16 -6.77
C TRP A 144 -4.08 2.05 -7.08
N PHE A 145 -3.82 0.87 -6.53
CA PHE A 145 -4.68 -0.31 -6.67
C PHE A 145 -5.43 -0.54 -5.35
N PRO A 146 -6.65 0.01 -5.19
CA PRO A 146 -7.36 0.05 -3.92
C PRO A 146 -7.85 -1.31 -3.44
N ASP A 147 -8.19 -2.22 -4.35
CA ASP A 147 -8.66 -3.57 -4.00
C ASP A 147 -7.49 -4.50 -3.63
N GLY A 148 -6.25 -4.14 -3.99
CA GLY A 148 -5.04 -4.83 -3.58
C GLY A 148 -5.06 -6.35 -3.80
N THR A 149 -4.50 -7.09 -2.85
CA THR A 149 -4.43 -8.56 -2.95
C THR A 149 -5.80 -9.23 -2.95
N ASP A 150 -6.83 -8.63 -2.31
CA ASP A 150 -8.19 -9.16 -2.36
C ASP A 150 -8.77 -9.08 -3.79
N GLY A 151 -8.56 -7.95 -4.47
CA GLY A 151 -8.94 -7.78 -5.88
C GLY A 151 -8.13 -8.67 -6.83
N TRP A 152 -6.85 -8.86 -6.53
CA TRP A 152 -5.97 -9.77 -7.26
C TRP A 152 -6.47 -11.22 -7.21
N GLN A 153 -6.84 -11.69 -6.02
CA GLN A 153 -7.39 -13.05 -5.85
C GLN A 153 -8.79 -13.17 -6.44
N ALA A 154 -9.59 -12.11 -6.44
CA ALA A 154 -10.94 -12.12 -7.01
C ALA A 154 -10.96 -12.41 -8.52
N ILE A 155 -9.90 -12.05 -9.26
CA ILE A 155 -9.74 -12.40 -10.68
C ILE A 155 -9.06 -13.76 -10.90
N GLY A 156 -8.85 -14.54 -9.83
CA GLY A 156 -8.31 -15.90 -9.89
C GLY A 156 -6.79 -16.01 -9.85
N ASN A 157 -6.08 -14.93 -9.51
CA ASN A 157 -4.62 -14.96 -9.41
C ASN A 157 -4.13 -15.38 -8.02
N ASP A 158 -3.01 -16.10 -8.00
CA ASP A 158 -2.38 -16.57 -6.77
C ASP A 158 -1.55 -15.50 -6.06
N LEU A 159 -1.35 -15.71 -4.75
CA LEU A 159 -0.41 -14.98 -3.93
C LEU A 159 0.76 -15.90 -3.55
N THR A 160 1.93 -15.30 -3.37
CA THR A 160 3.15 -15.97 -2.93
C THR A 160 3.62 -15.42 -1.58
N PRO A 161 4.30 -16.22 -0.75
CA PRO A 161 4.89 -15.71 0.48
C PRO A 161 5.82 -14.52 0.21
N ALA A 162 5.62 -13.43 0.95
CA ALA A 162 6.38 -12.20 0.84
C ALA A 162 7.30 -12.02 2.05
N THR A 163 8.50 -11.52 1.79
CA THR A 163 9.44 -11.07 2.83
C THR A 163 9.61 -9.57 2.74
N PRO A 164 9.68 -8.86 3.88
CA PRO A 164 9.84 -7.41 3.86
C PRO A 164 11.17 -7.06 3.21
N VAL A 165 11.18 -6.04 2.38
CA VAL A 165 12.44 -5.51 1.85
C VAL A 165 13.21 -4.93 3.05
N PRO A 166 14.48 -5.31 3.24
CA PRO A 166 15.31 -4.78 4.33
C PRO A 166 15.53 -3.28 4.17
#